data_AF-A0A7J8YDE4-F1
#
_entry.id   AF-A0A7J8YDE4-F1
#
_cell.length_a   1.000
_cell.length_b   1.000
_cell.length_c   1.000
_cell.angle_alpha   90.00
_cell.angle_beta   90.00
_cell.angle_gamma   90.00
#
_symmetry.space_group_name_H-M   'P 1'
#
loop_
_entity.id
_entity.type
_entity.pdbx_description
1 polymer ?
#
loop_
_entity_poly.entity_id
_entity_poly.type
_entity_poly.pdbx_seq_one_letter_code
_entity_poly.pdbx_strand_id
1 'polypeptide(L)'
;MAGIRLHVIAPLVLVAVNRCARDPTVYVRKCAANALPKLHDLRLDEQKSTIEEIVRLLLNDHSPAVVGAAAAAFVSVCPFNLSLIRRNYRMFCEILPDVEEWGQS
;
A
#
# COMPACT_ATOMS: atom_id res chain seq x y z
N MET A 1 -8.01 23.26 11.09
CA MET A 1 -9.12 23.40 10.12
C MET A 1 -8.94 22.62 8.80
N ALA A 2 -7.73 22.17 8.41
CA ALA A 2 -7.55 21.40 7.16
C ALA A 2 -8.04 19.93 7.23
N GLY A 3 -7.94 19.27 8.39
CA GLY A 3 -8.28 17.84 8.54
C GLY A 3 -9.75 17.47 8.26
N ILE A 4 -10.71 18.34 8.62
CA ILE A 4 -12.15 18.08 8.39
C ILE A 4 -12.45 17.95 6.89
N ARG A 5 -11.83 18.80 6.06
CA ARG A 5 -11.99 18.72 4.59
C ARG A 5 -11.34 17.46 4.01
N LEU A 6 -10.27 16.98 4.64
CA LEU A 6 -9.54 15.80 4.19
C LEU A 6 -10.36 14.52 4.39
N HIS A 7 -11.07 14.36 5.51
CA HIS A 7 -11.96 13.22 5.73
C HIS A 7 -13.10 13.16 4.70
N VAL A 8 -13.66 14.31 4.30
CA VAL A 8 -14.76 14.37 3.32
C VAL A 8 -14.31 13.88 1.93
N ILE A 9 -13.07 14.16 1.52
CA ILE A 9 -12.56 13.76 0.20
C ILE A 9 -11.85 12.40 0.20
N ALA A 10 -11.50 11.85 1.37
CA ALA A 10 -10.77 10.60 1.48
C ALA A 10 -11.39 9.42 0.72
N PRO A 11 -12.73 9.22 0.66
CA PRO A 11 -13.31 8.17 -0.19
C PRO A 11 -12.96 8.33 -1.66
N LEU A 12 -12.99 9.57 -2.18
CA LEU A 12 -12.63 9.85 -3.56
C LEU A 12 -11.14 9.62 -3.81
N VAL A 13 -10.29 10.03 -2.87
CA VAL A 13 -8.83 9.78 -2.95
C VAL A 13 -8.56 8.29 -2.93
N LEU A 14 -9.25 7.51 -2.10
CA LEU A 14 -9.11 6.06 -2.04
C LEU A 14 -9.49 5.39 -3.37
N VAL A 15 -10.57 5.84 -4.02
CA VAL A 15 -10.95 5.37 -5.36
C VAL A 15 -9.84 5.67 -6.37
N ALA A 16 -9.23 6.85 -6.34
CA ALA A 16 -8.12 7.21 -7.22
C ALA A 16 -6.88 6.35 -6.95
N VAL A 17 -6.51 6.16 -5.68
CA VAL A 17 -5.38 5.29 -5.28
C VAL A 17 -5.61 3.85 -5.72
N ASN A 18 -6.83 3.34 -5.59
CA ASN A 18 -7.20 2.01 -6.05
C ASN A 18 -7.05 1.84 -7.57
N ARG A 19 -7.30 2.90 -8.36
CA ARG A 19 -7.01 2.92 -9.80
C ARG A 19 -5.50 2.93 -10.06
N CYS A 20 -4.76 3.80 -9.38
CA CYS A 20 -3.30 3.89 -9.50
C CYS A 20 -2.60 2.56 -9.15
N ALA A 21 -3.15 1.79 -8.21
CA ALA A 21 -2.63 0.48 -7.84
C ALA A 21 -2.69 -0.56 -8.97
N ARG A 22 -3.48 -0.31 -10.02
CA ARG A 22 -3.61 -1.16 -11.23
C ARG A 22 -3.03 -0.50 -12.48
N ASP A 23 -2.28 0.59 -12.32
CA ASP A 23 -1.66 1.29 -13.44
C ASP A 23 -0.56 0.43 -14.10
N PRO A 24 -0.41 0.46 -15.44
CA PRO A 24 0.67 -0.28 -16.10
C PRO A 24 2.07 0.15 -15.65
N THR A 25 2.23 1.39 -15.19
CA THR A 25 3.51 1.98 -14.82
C THR A 25 3.93 1.64 -13.40
N VAL A 26 5.13 1.06 -13.24
CA VAL A 26 5.72 0.69 -11.94
C VAL A 26 5.73 1.87 -10.96
N TYR A 27 6.18 3.04 -11.42
CA TYR A 27 6.26 4.25 -10.59
C TYR A 27 4.90 4.65 -10.00
N VAL A 28 3.83 4.59 -10.80
CA VAL A 28 2.47 4.96 -10.36
C VAL A 28 1.97 3.99 -9.29
N ARG A 29 2.21 2.68 -9.46
CA ARG A 29 1.84 1.67 -8.45
C ARG A 29 2.63 1.83 -7.16
N LYS A 30 3.93 2.15 -7.24
CA LYS A 30 4.77 2.50 -6.07
C LYS A 30 4.21 3.72 -5.33
N CYS A 31 3.83 4.77 -6.06
CA CYS A 31 3.18 5.95 -5.47
C CYS A 31 1.85 5.60 -4.80
N ALA A 32 1.06 4.70 -5.39
CA ALA A 32 -0.18 4.21 -4.79
C ALA A 32 0.09 3.51 -3.45
N ALA A 33 1.10 2.63 -3.37
CA ALA A 33 1.51 1.98 -2.13
C ALA A 33 1.88 3.01 -1.04
N ASN A 34 2.73 3.99 -1.39
CA ASN A 34 3.19 5.03 -0.47
C ASN A 34 2.08 5.96 0.05
N ALA A 35 0.94 6.04 -0.64
CA ALA A 35 -0.21 6.83 -0.21
C ALA A 35 -1.06 6.12 0.86
N LEU A 36 -1.01 4.79 0.94
CA LEU A 36 -1.89 4.00 1.82
C LEU A 36 -1.71 4.30 3.31
N PRO A 37 -0.48 4.45 3.87
CA PRO A 37 -0.31 4.82 5.28
C PRO A 37 -0.99 6.15 5.61
N LYS A 38 -0.83 7.15 4.73
CA LYS A 38 -1.41 8.48 4.92
C LYS A 38 -2.95 8.45 4.89
N LEU A 39 -3.54 7.59 4.07
CA LEU A 39 -4.99 7.38 4.06
C LEU A 39 -5.46 6.63 5.31
N HIS A 40 -4.70 5.63 5.76
CA HIS A 40 -5.00 4.88 6.98
C HIS A 40 -4.91 5.76 8.23
N ASP A 41 -3.99 6.72 8.28
CA ASP A 41 -3.86 7.69 9.38
C ASP A 41 -5.09 8.58 9.56
N LEU A 42 -5.96 8.69 8.54
CA LEU A 42 -7.24 9.38 8.65
C LEU A 42 -8.27 8.58 9.47
N ARG A 43 -7.96 7.36 9.91
CA ARG A 43 -8.81 6.55 10.82
C ARG A 43 -10.26 6.46 10.37
N LEU A 44 -10.47 6.25 9.07
CA LEU A 44 -11.79 6.04 8.48
C LEU A 44 -12.11 4.55 8.51
N ASP A 45 -12.77 4.10 9.57
CA ASP A 45 -13.01 2.66 9.83
C ASP A 45 -13.71 1.95 8.65
N GLU A 46 -14.64 2.64 7.97
CA GLU A 46 -15.37 2.13 6.79
C GLU A 46 -14.44 1.81 5.60
N GLN A 47 -13.27 2.45 5.52
CA GLN A 47 -12.32 2.30 4.42
C GLN A 47 -11.20 1.32 4.70
N LYS A 48 -11.08 0.87 5.96
CA LYS A 48 -9.96 0.04 6.39
C LYS A 48 -9.82 -1.24 5.58
N SER A 49 -10.93 -1.95 5.34
CA SER A 49 -10.95 -3.17 4.53
C SER A 49 -10.44 -2.93 3.11
N THR A 50 -10.89 -1.85 2.46
CA THR A 50 -10.45 -1.49 1.11
C THR A 50 -8.96 -1.13 1.09
N ILE A 51 -8.44 -0.42 2.08
CA ILE A 51 -7.00 -0.12 2.17
C ILE A 51 -6.20 -1.42 2.31
N GLU A 52 -6.62 -2.34 3.18
CA GLU A 52 -5.99 -3.66 3.35
C GLU A 52 -6.02 -4.50 2.06
N GLU A 53 -7.12 -4.44 1.29
CA GLU A 53 -7.23 -5.09 -0.02
C GLU A 53 -6.24 -4.51 -1.04
N ILE A 54 -6.02 -3.19 -1.05
CA ILE A 54 -5.04 -2.55 -1.93
C ILE A 54 -3.62 -2.94 -1.52
N VAL A 55 -3.31 -2.97 -0.21
CA VAL A 55 -2.03 -3.49 0.28
C VAL A 55 -1.82 -4.93 -0.20
N ARG A 56 -2.83 -5.80 -0.03
CA ARG A 56 -2.77 -7.17 -0.52
C ARG A 56 -2.51 -7.24 -2.02
N LEU A 57 -3.16 -6.40 -2.82
CA LEU A 57 -2.96 -6.36 -4.27
C LEU A 57 -1.51 -5.99 -4.62
N LEU A 58 -0.96 -4.94 -4.00
CA LEU A 58 0.39 -4.45 -4.28
C LEU A 58 1.50 -5.36 -3.72
N LEU A 59 1.22 -6.11 -2.66
CA LEU A 59 2.07 -7.20 -2.17
C LEU A 59 2.15 -8.41 -3.14
N ASN A 60 1.29 -8.46 -4.17
CA ASN A 60 1.36 -9.47 -5.23
C ASN A 60 1.98 -8.91 -6.53
N ASP A 61 2.57 -7.72 -6.50
CA ASP A 61 3.18 -7.11 -7.70
C ASP A 61 4.43 -7.86 -8.17
N HIS A 62 4.75 -7.74 -9.46
CA HIS A 62 5.96 -8.32 -10.04
C HIS A 62 7.19 -7.43 -9.87
N SER A 63 7.01 -6.15 -9.57
CA SER A 63 8.11 -5.21 -9.39
C SER A 63 8.61 -5.19 -7.94
N PRO A 64 9.91 -5.43 -7.70
CA PRO A 64 10.53 -5.29 -6.38
C PRO A 64 10.26 -3.93 -5.73
N ALA A 65 10.32 -2.86 -6.52
CA ALA A 65 10.10 -1.49 -6.04
C ALA A 65 8.67 -1.25 -5.52
N VAL A 66 7.67 -1.91 -6.12
CA VAL A 66 6.27 -1.82 -5.66
C VAL A 66 6.06 -2.70 -4.44
N VAL A 67 6.59 -3.93 -4.45
CA VAL A 67 6.50 -4.87 -3.33
C VAL A 67 7.15 -4.28 -2.08
N GLY A 68 8.32 -3.65 -2.20
CA GLY A 68 8.99 -2.96 -1.09
C GLY A 68 8.15 -1.84 -0.48
N ALA A 69 7.59 -0.96 -1.33
CA ALA A 69 6.70 0.10 -0.88
C ALA A 69 5.42 -0.44 -0.23
N ALA A 70 4.85 -1.53 -0.78
CA ALA A 70 3.68 -2.19 -0.22
C ALA A 70 3.99 -2.88 1.12
N ALA A 71 5.18 -3.45 1.29
CA ALA A 71 5.64 -4.02 2.54
C ALA A 71 5.81 -2.94 3.63
N ALA A 72 6.37 -1.78 3.28
CA ALA A 72 6.41 -0.63 4.20
C ALA A 72 4.99 -0.18 4.58
N ALA A 73 4.07 -0.09 3.62
CA ALA A 73 2.68 0.23 3.89
C ALA A 73 1.98 -0.80 4.78
N PHE A 74 2.24 -2.10 4.58
CA PHE A 74 1.70 -3.19 5.39
C PHE A 74 2.04 -3.02 6.88
N VAL A 75 3.28 -2.64 7.20
CA VAL A 75 3.72 -2.44 8.59
C VAL A 75 2.91 -1.34 9.29
N SER A 76 2.52 -0.28 8.57
CA SER A 76 1.70 0.81 9.12
C SER A 76 0.19 0.50 9.14
N VAL A 77 -0.31 -0.19 8.11
CA VAL A 77 -1.77 -0.39 7.91
C VAL A 77 -2.29 -1.62 8.66
N CYS A 78 -1.64 -2.76 8.52
CA CYS A 78 -2.16 -4.03 9.01
C CYS A 78 -1.06 -4.98 9.49
N PRO A 79 -0.21 -4.57 10.46
CA PRO A 79 0.99 -5.31 10.86
C PRO A 79 0.70 -6.73 11.38
N PHE A 80 -0.52 -6.96 11.90
CA PHE A 80 -0.92 -8.25 12.47
C PHE A 80 -1.60 -9.17 11.45
N ASN A 81 -1.92 -8.71 10.24
CA ASN A 81 -2.58 -9.52 9.21
C ASN A 81 -1.55 -10.36 8.42
N LEU A 82 -0.82 -11.22 9.12
CA LEU A 82 0.24 -12.06 8.55
C LEU A 82 -0.26 -13.06 7.49
N SER A 83 -1.58 -13.25 7.39
CA SER A 83 -2.19 -14.06 6.33
C SER A 83 -1.86 -13.52 4.93
N LEU A 84 -1.68 -12.20 4.80
CA LEU A 84 -1.30 -11.53 3.56
C LEU A 84 0.14 -11.88 3.14
N ILE A 85 1.04 -12.01 4.12
CA ILE A 85 2.45 -12.33 3.87
C ILE A 85 2.65 -13.82 3.60
N ARG A 86 2.00 -14.66 4.40
CA ARG A 86 2.22 -16.12 4.40
C ARG A 86 2.10 -16.74 3.01
N ARG A 87 1.17 -16.24 2.19
CA ARG A 87 0.92 -16.77 0.84
C ARG A 87 2.10 -16.56 -0.11
N ASN A 88 2.86 -15.48 0.08
CA ASN A 88 3.90 -15.02 -0.85
C ASN A 88 5.31 -15.06 -0.26
N TYR A 89 5.47 -15.66 0.93
CA TYR A 89 6.72 -15.61 1.70
C TYR A 89 7.97 -15.97 0.88
N ARG A 90 7.91 -17.02 0.04
CA ARG A 90 9.04 -17.43 -0.81
C ARG A 90 9.40 -16.36 -1.84
N MET A 91 8.40 -15.84 -2.54
CA MET A 91 8.56 -14.76 -3.52
C MET A 91 9.14 -13.51 -2.86
N PHE A 92 8.74 -13.19 -1.63
CA PHE A 92 9.36 -12.09 -0.89
C PHE A 92 10.83 -12.34 -0.55
N CYS A 93 11.20 -13.54 -0.11
CA CYS A 93 12.61 -13.88 0.12
C CYS A 93 13.45 -13.78 -1.15
N GLU A 94 12.89 -14.13 -2.30
CA GLU A 94 13.55 -14.05 -3.61
C GLU A 94 13.71 -12.60 -4.08
N ILE A 95 12.69 -11.76 -3.87
CA ILE A 95 12.66 -10.36 -4.31
C ILE A 95 13.41 -9.43 -3.35
N LEU A 96 13.57 -9.82 -2.07
CA LEU A 96 14.19 -8.99 -1.03
C LEU A 96 15.55 -8.38 -1.40
N PRO A 97 16.48 -9.09 -2.07
CA PRO A 97 17.75 -8.51 -2.51
C PRO A 97 17.59 -7.41 -3.56
N ASP A 98 16.54 -7.49 -4.37
CA ASP A 98 16.24 -6.56 -5.47
C ASP A 98 15.34 -5.39 -5.03
N VAL A 99 14.81 -5.43 -3.80
CA VAL A 99 14.18 -4.27 -3.18
C VAL A 99 15.29 -3.30 -2.79
N GLU A 100 15.77 -2.52 -3.77
CA GLU A 100 16.74 -1.46 -3.51
C GLU A 100 16.24 -0.52 -2.40
N GLU A 101 17.11 -0.36 -1.41
CA GLU A 101 17.07 0.53 -0.26
C GLU A 101 15.70 0.78 0.39
N TRP A 102 15.53 0.19 1.58
CA TRP A 102 14.62 0.64 2.62
C TRP A 102 14.93 2.08 3.13
N GLY A 103 15.46 2.98 2.30
CA GLY A 103 15.93 4.30 2.70
C GLY A 103 15.49 5.40 1.73
N GLN A 104 14.95 6.48 2.29
CA GLN A 104 14.48 7.73 1.65
C GLN A 104 12.98 7.77 1.31
N SER A 105 12.13 7.62 2.34
CA SER A 105 10.84 8.32 2.44
C SER A 105 10.47 8.52 3.90
#